data_AF-G9ERV5-F1
#
_entry.id   AF-G9ERV5-F1
#
_cell.length_a   1.000
_cell.length_b   1.000
_cell.length_c   1.000
_cell.angle_alpha   90.00
_cell.angle_beta   90.00
_cell.angle_gamma   90.00
#
_symmetry.space_group_name_H-M   'P 1'
#
loop_
_entity.id
_entity.type
_entity.pdbx_description
1 polymer ?
#
loop_
_entity_poly.entity_id
_entity_poly.type
_entity_poly.pdbx_seq_one_letter_code
_entity_poly.pdbx_strand_id
1 'polypeptide(L)'
;MTKELCPICGELAASHEERSTTYHYKGHAFCIMQPALWCDSCGEGVISPEDNKATALEIQGHRSRIDGILTPNEIAKIRKHLNLNQKDASRLFGGGINSFNRYERGTNPIPKPLSMLLVLLDKHPEQLQELLMSPVINPSEQSARRV
;
A
#
# COMPACT_ATOMS: atom_id res chain seq x y z
N MET A 1 1.32 29.46 14.98
CA MET A 1 0.88 28.98 13.66
C MET A 1 0.29 30.16 12.91
N THR A 2 0.71 30.37 11.66
CA THR A 2 0.16 31.45 10.84
C THR A 2 -1.19 30.99 10.29
N LYS A 3 -2.24 31.77 10.53
CA LYS A 3 -3.57 31.51 9.96
C LYS A 3 -3.65 32.08 8.55
N GLU A 4 -4.34 31.38 7.67
CA GLU A 4 -4.62 31.78 6.29
C GLU A 4 -6.12 31.66 5.97
N LEU A 5 -6.50 32.17 4.79
CA LEU A 5 -7.89 32.13 4.33
C LEU A 5 -8.28 30.70 3.99
N CYS A 6 -9.38 30.24 4.56
CA CYS A 6 -9.94 28.93 4.25
C CYS A 6 -10.45 28.92 2.81
N PRO A 7 -10.02 27.97 1.96
CA PRO A 7 -10.52 27.87 0.58
C PRO A 7 -11.96 27.38 0.49
N ILE A 8 -12.56 26.92 1.59
CA ILE A 8 -13.93 26.40 1.65
C ILE A 8 -14.93 27.48 2.10
N CYS A 9 -14.66 28.17 3.20
CA CYS A 9 -15.59 29.18 3.76
C CYS A 9 -15.10 30.63 3.64
N GLY A 10 -13.84 30.87 3.25
CA GLY A 10 -13.27 32.22 3.09
C GLY A 10 -12.77 32.88 4.37
N GLU A 11 -12.96 32.26 5.55
CA GLU A 11 -12.53 32.84 6.83
C GLU A 11 -11.02 32.72 7.06
N LEU A 12 -10.40 33.72 7.70
CA LEU A 12 -8.98 33.73 8.09
C LEU A 12 -8.73 32.84 9.33
N ALA A 13 -9.10 31.58 9.21
CA ALA A 13 -9.16 30.63 10.31
C ALA A 13 -8.53 29.28 9.97
N ALA A 14 -7.83 29.15 8.85
CA ALA A 14 -7.19 27.92 8.42
C ALA A 14 -5.70 27.88 8.81
N SER A 15 -5.19 26.74 9.26
CA SER A 15 -3.76 26.52 9.48
C SER A 15 -3.37 25.07 9.20
N HIS A 16 -2.14 24.87 8.69
CA HIS A 16 -1.63 23.52 8.45
C HIS A 16 -1.21 22.87 9.76
N GLU A 17 -1.88 21.77 10.11
CA GLU A 17 -1.66 21.01 11.34
C GLU A 17 -2.15 19.55 11.19
N GLU A 18 -1.90 18.72 12.21
CA GLU A 18 -2.40 17.35 12.26
C GLU A 18 -3.61 17.25 13.20
N ARG A 19 -4.71 16.67 12.71
CA ARG A 19 -5.89 16.36 13.53
C ARG A 19 -6.23 14.88 13.50
N SER A 20 -6.65 14.34 14.64
CA SER A 20 -7.19 12.99 14.72
C SER A 20 -8.49 12.92 13.93
N THR A 21 -8.48 12.14 12.85
CA THR A 21 -9.60 12.03 11.91
C THR A 21 -10.07 10.59 11.84
N THR A 22 -11.38 10.38 11.96
CA THR A 22 -12.00 9.05 11.88
C THR A 22 -12.33 8.70 10.43
N TYR A 23 -11.78 7.58 9.94
CA TYR A 23 -12.05 7.02 8.63
C TYR A 23 -12.98 5.82 8.76
N HIS A 24 -13.95 5.73 7.86
CA HIS A 24 -14.88 4.61 7.77
C HIS A 24 -14.57 3.78 6.53
N TYR A 25 -14.44 2.46 6.70
CA TYR A 25 -14.18 1.53 5.62
C TYR A 25 -14.87 0.19 5.89
N LYS A 26 -15.77 -0.24 4.99
CA LYS A 26 -16.52 -1.50 5.09
C LYS A 26 -17.14 -1.73 6.48
N GLY A 27 -17.81 -0.73 7.03
CA GLY A 27 -18.46 -0.80 8.33
C GLY A 27 -17.52 -0.74 9.54
N HIS A 28 -16.21 -0.61 9.34
CA HIS A 28 -15.23 -0.43 10.41
C HIS A 28 -14.78 1.02 10.45
N ALA A 29 -14.48 1.51 11.66
CA ALA A 29 -13.90 2.82 11.89
C ALA A 29 -12.46 2.69 12.41
N PHE A 30 -11.58 3.58 11.97
CA PHE A 30 -10.23 3.73 12.52
C PHE A 30 -9.81 5.20 12.49
N CYS A 31 -8.92 5.58 13.38
CA CYS A 31 -8.41 6.96 13.47
C CYS A 31 -6.98 7.04 12.97
N ILE A 32 -6.65 8.15 12.30
CA ILE A 32 -5.28 8.51 11.93
C ILE A 32 -5.04 9.98 12.29
N MET A 33 -3.77 10.36 12.50
CA MET A 33 -3.39 11.77 12.57
C MET A 33 -3.24 12.30 11.14
N GLN A 34 -4.23 13.06 10.68
CA GLN A 34 -4.26 13.57 9.31
C GLN A 34 -3.68 14.99 9.26
N PRO A 35 -2.49 15.18 8.67
CA PRO A 35 -2.02 16.51 8.31
C PRO A 35 -2.94 17.08 7.23
N ALA A 36 -3.35 18.33 7.38
CA ALA A 36 -4.14 19.04 6.38
C ALA A 36 -4.11 20.54 6.71
N LEU A 37 -4.62 21.34 5.78
CA LEU A 37 -5.04 22.69 6.10
C LEU A 37 -6.40 22.64 6.80
N TRP A 38 -6.42 22.75 8.13
CA TRP A 38 -7.63 22.67 8.94
C TRP A 38 -8.19 24.05 9.27
N CYS A 39 -9.51 24.21 9.18
CA CYS A 39 -10.20 25.44 9.51
C CYS A 39 -10.94 25.36 10.86
N ASP A 40 -10.68 26.33 11.75
CA ASP A 40 -11.39 26.45 13.03
C ASP A 40 -12.81 26.99 12.90
N SER A 41 -13.14 27.67 11.79
CA SER A 41 -14.44 28.28 11.58
C SER A 41 -15.48 27.27 11.08
N CYS A 42 -15.16 26.51 10.03
CA CYS A 42 -16.08 25.53 9.45
C CYS A 42 -15.76 24.07 9.83
N GLY A 43 -14.59 23.79 10.41
CA GLY A 43 -14.16 22.45 10.78
C GLY A 43 -13.60 21.60 9.63
N GLU A 44 -13.65 22.09 8.40
CA GLU A 44 -13.17 21.37 7.21
C GLU A 44 -11.65 21.30 7.14
N GLY A 45 -11.15 20.20 6.57
CA GLY A 45 -9.73 19.97 6.31
C GLY A 45 -9.45 19.79 4.82
N VAL A 46 -8.53 20.58 4.28
CA VAL A 46 -8.06 20.41 2.90
C VAL A 46 -6.75 19.64 2.89
N ILE A 47 -6.82 18.39 2.41
CA ILE A 47 -5.68 17.47 2.37
C ILE A 47 -4.92 17.69 1.05
N SER A 48 -3.67 18.13 1.14
CA SER A 48 -2.79 18.28 -0.03
C SER A 48 -2.32 16.92 -0.57
N PRO A 49 -1.79 16.85 -1.81
CA PRO A 49 -1.14 15.64 -2.32
C PRO A 49 -0.01 15.12 -1.41
N GLU A 50 0.77 16.03 -0.82
CA GLU A 50 1.85 15.72 0.13
C GLU A 50 1.31 15.11 1.41
N ASP A 51 0.25 15.70 1.97
CA ASP A 51 -0.40 15.22 3.19
C ASP A 51 -1.08 13.87 3.00
N ASN A 52 -1.76 13.69 1.87
CA ASN A 52 -2.36 12.41 1.51
C ASN A 52 -1.28 11.33 1.37
N LYS A 53 -0.12 11.67 0.78
CA LYS A 53 1.01 10.74 0.67
C LYS A 53 1.61 10.41 2.03
N ALA A 54 1.60 11.33 2.99
CA ALA A 54 2.12 11.12 4.34
C ALA A 54 1.31 10.06 5.10
N THR A 55 -0.02 10.02 4.92
CA THR A 55 -0.91 9.08 5.63
C THR A 55 -1.32 7.85 4.81
N ALA A 56 -1.06 7.84 3.50
CA ALA A 56 -1.46 6.75 2.61
C ALA A 56 -1.04 5.34 3.09
N LEU A 57 0.18 5.22 3.63
CA LEU A 57 0.70 3.94 4.12
C LEU A 57 -0.11 3.42 5.31
N GLU A 58 -0.42 4.29 6.26
CA GLU A 58 -1.19 3.96 7.46
C GLU A 58 -2.64 3.61 7.11
N ILE A 59 -3.30 4.45 6.30
CA ILE A 59 -4.66 4.20 5.81
C ILE A 59 -4.75 2.85 5.10
N GLN A 60 -3.83 2.56 4.18
CA GLN A 60 -3.82 1.28 3.48
C GLN A 60 -3.51 0.12 4.43
N GLY A 61 -2.67 0.32 5.43
CA GLY A 61 -2.44 -0.66 6.49
C GLY A 61 -3.73 -1.03 7.24
N HIS A 62 -4.54 -0.03 7.64
CA HIS A 62 -5.84 -0.29 8.26
C HIS A 62 -6.79 -1.03 7.31
N ARG A 63 -6.90 -0.57 6.06
CA ARG A 63 -7.75 -1.22 5.04
C ARG A 63 -7.34 -2.67 4.79
N SER A 64 -6.05 -2.95 4.65
CA SER A 64 -5.53 -4.30 4.45
C SER A 64 -5.90 -5.25 5.59
N ARG A 65 -5.83 -4.78 6.85
CA ARG A 65 -6.24 -5.59 8.02
C ARG A 65 -7.72 -5.91 7.99
N ILE A 66 -8.57 -4.93 7.66
CA ILE A 66 -10.02 -5.12 7.50
C ILE A 66 -10.33 -6.10 6.37
N ASP A 67 -9.57 -6.04 5.28
CA ASP A 67 -9.72 -6.91 4.11
C ASP A 67 -9.16 -8.33 4.31
N GLY A 68 -8.43 -8.58 5.40
CA GLY A 68 -7.77 -9.84 5.65
C GLY A 68 -6.65 -10.15 4.63
N ILE A 69 -5.92 -9.13 4.21
CA ILE A 69 -4.77 -9.22 3.31
C ILE A 69 -3.54 -8.58 3.96
N LEU A 70 -2.37 -8.86 3.42
CA LEU A 70 -1.11 -8.30 3.92
C LEU A 70 -1.12 -6.76 3.84
N THR A 71 -0.63 -6.14 4.90
CA THR A 71 -0.34 -4.72 4.95
C THR A 71 0.92 -4.38 4.13
N PRO A 72 1.10 -3.13 3.70
CA PRO A 72 2.30 -2.70 2.98
C PRO A 72 3.63 -3.11 3.65
N ASN A 73 3.71 -2.98 4.98
CA ASN A 73 4.90 -3.33 5.75
C ASN A 73 5.15 -4.84 5.80
N GLU A 74 4.10 -5.65 5.91
CA GLU A 74 4.23 -7.12 5.90
C GLU A 74 4.66 -7.62 4.52
N ILE A 75 4.15 -7.03 3.43
CA ILE A 75 4.59 -7.34 2.06
C ILE A 75 6.10 -7.09 1.93
N ALA A 76 6.57 -5.92 2.37
CA ALA A 76 7.99 -5.59 2.33
C ALA A 76 8.85 -6.56 3.17
N LYS A 77 8.35 -6.95 4.34
CA LYS A 77 9.02 -7.90 5.23
C LYS A 77 9.16 -9.28 4.58
N ILE A 78 8.07 -9.84 4.08
CA ILE A 78 8.04 -11.17 3.43
C ILE A 78 8.92 -11.15 2.18
N ARG A 79 8.81 -10.12 1.33
CA ARG A 79 9.65 -10.01 0.13
C ARG A 79 11.15 -10.03 0.48
N LYS A 80 11.55 -9.31 1.52
CA LYS A 80 12.95 -9.31 2.00
C LYS A 80 13.35 -10.66 2.57
N HIS A 81 12.47 -11.33 3.31
CA HIS A 81 12.71 -12.69 3.81
C HIS A 81 12.95 -13.68 2.66
N LEU A 82 12.23 -13.53 1.55
CA LEU A 82 12.42 -14.29 0.31
C LEU A 82 13.65 -13.86 -0.52
N ASN A 83 14.46 -12.91 -0.04
CA ASN A 83 15.64 -12.36 -0.73
C ASN A 83 15.33 -11.76 -2.12
N LEU A 84 14.12 -11.21 -2.30
CA LEU A 84 13.72 -10.56 -3.56
C LEU A 84 13.81 -9.05 -3.43
N ASN A 85 14.27 -8.36 -4.48
CA ASN A 85 14.01 -6.92 -4.61
C ASN A 85 12.61 -6.68 -5.22
N GLN A 86 12.12 -5.43 -5.20
CA GLN A 86 10.77 -5.11 -5.70
C GLN A 86 10.58 -5.45 -7.18
N LYS A 87 11.63 -5.27 -8.00
CA LYS A 87 11.58 -5.53 -9.45
C LYS A 87 11.49 -7.04 -9.73
N ASP A 88 12.30 -7.82 -9.03
CA ASP A 88 12.32 -9.28 -9.17
C ASP A 88 11.00 -9.89 -8.67
N ALA A 89 10.48 -9.40 -7.54
CA ALA A 89 9.16 -9.79 -7.05
C ALA A 89 8.05 -9.43 -8.06
N SER A 90 8.10 -8.24 -8.66
CA SER A 90 7.12 -7.82 -9.68
C SER A 90 7.23 -8.65 -10.96
N ARG A 91 8.43 -9.09 -11.34
CA ARG A 91 8.65 -9.98 -12.49
C ARG A 91 8.14 -11.39 -12.20
N LEU A 92 8.42 -11.91 -11.01
CA LEU A 92 8.06 -13.27 -10.60
C LEU A 92 6.55 -13.42 -10.40
N PHE A 93 5.95 -12.52 -9.61
CA PHE A 93 4.54 -12.62 -9.22
C PHE A 93 3.60 -11.81 -10.12
N GLY A 94 4.13 -10.98 -11.02
CA GLY A 94 3.36 -10.15 -11.93
C GLY A 94 2.82 -8.84 -11.33
N GLY A 95 1.77 -8.31 -11.95
CA GLY A 95 1.14 -7.02 -11.59
C GLY A 95 1.81 -5.77 -12.22
N GLY A 96 2.77 -5.98 -13.12
CA GLY A 96 3.55 -4.94 -13.79
C GLY A 96 4.78 -4.49 -12.99
N ILE A 97 5.73 -3.84 -13.66
CA ILE A 97 7.10 -3.57 -13.16
C ILE A 97 7.18 -2.83 -11.81
N ASN A 98 6.15 -2.06 -11.46
CA ASN A 98 6.08 -1.25 -10.24
C ASN A 98 5.05 -1.78 -9.22
N SER A 99 4.59 -3.02 -9.34
CA SER A 99 3.51 -3.56 -8.49
C SER A 99 3.91 -3.57 -7.02
N PHE A 100 5.06 -4.15 -6.67
CA PHE A 100 5.55 -4.19 -5.29
C PHE A 100 5.87 -2.81 -4.74
N ASN A 101 6.29 -1.86 -5.57
CA ASN A 101 6.46 -0.47 -5.13
C ASN A 101 5.11 0.15 -4.70
N ARG A 102 4.06 -0.03 -5.51
CA ARG A 102 2.71 0.48 -5.18
C ARG A 102 2.13 -0.19 -3.94
N TYR A 103 2.32 -1.50 -3.80
CA TYR A 103 1.85 -2.25 -2.64
C TYR A 103 2.55 -1.81 -1.36
N GLU A 104 3.88 -1.72 -1.37
CA GLU A 104 4.69 -1.34 -0.21
C GLU A 104 4.57 0.15 0.17
N ARG A 105 4.16 1.00 -0.76
CA ARG A 105 3.84 2.42 -0.49
C ARG A 105 2.39 2.65 -0.09
N GLY A 106 1.57 1.59 -0.02
CA GLY A 106 0.14 1.69 0.29
C GLY A 106 -0.69 2.41 -0.78
N THR A 107 -0.15 2.59 -2.00
CA THR A 107 -0.87 3.25 -3.09
C THR A 107 -1.96 2.36 -3.68
N ASN A 108 -1.71 1.03 -3.67
CA ASN A 108 -2.68 0.02 -4.06
C ASN A 108 -2.63 -1.14 -3.07
N PRO A 109 -3.78 -1.78 -2.76
CA PRO A 109 -3.77 -3.05 -2.06
C PRO A 109 -3.15 -4.14 -2.93
N ILE A 110 -2.51 -5.12 -2.27
CA ILE A 110 -2.09 -6.35 -2.94
C ILE A 110 -3.33 -7.21 -3.27
N PRO A 111 -3.38 -7.89 -4.43
CA PRO A 111 -4.45 -8.84 -4.70
C PRO A 111 -4.48 -9.97 -3.69
N LYS A 112 -5.68 -10.36 -3.22
CA LYS A 112 -5.87 -11.40 -2.20
C LYS A 112 -5.17 -12.74 -2.53
N PRO A 113 -5.22 -13.27 -3.76
CA PRO A 113 -4.50 -14.51 -4.08
C PRO A 113 -2.97 -14.38 -3.90
N LEU A 114 -2.40 -13.25 -4.32
CA LEU A 114 -0.97 -12.99 -4.14
C LEU A 114 -0.63 -12.81 -2.66
N SER A 115 -1.49 -12.15 -1.89
CA SER A 115 -1.35 -12.06 -0.43
C SER A 115 -1.26 -13.44 0.22
N MET A 116 -2.14 -14.36 -0.15
CA MET A 116 -2.15 -15.72 0.38
C MET A 116 -0.89 -16.50 -0.02
N LEU A 117 -0.44 -16.36 -1.27
CA LEU A 117 0.81 -16.96 -1.75
C LEU A 117 2.02 -16.46 -0.96
N LEU A 118 2.13 -15.16 -0.73
CA LEU A 118 3.24 -14.59 0.05
C LEU A 118 3.22 -15.10 1.50
N VAL A 119 2.04 -15.24 2.12
CA VAL A 119 1.93 -15.85 3.46
C VAL A 119 2.39 -17.30 3.48
N LEU A 120 2.09 -18.08 2.43
CA LEU A 120 2.57 -19.46 2.29
C LEU A 120 4.10 -19.49 2.16
N LEU A 121 4.65 -18.68 1.25
CA LEU A 121 6.09 -18.60 0.99
C LEU A 121 6.88 -18.06 2.18
N ASP A 122 6.29 -17.19 3.01
CA ASP A 122 6.93 -16.72 4.25
C ASP A 122 7.15 -17.89 5.24
N LYS A 123 6.26 -18.89 5.24
CA LYS A 123 6.38 -20.10 6.07
C LYS A 123 7.28 -21.16 5.44
N HIS A 124 7.29 -21.23 4.11
CA HIS A 124 7.99 -22.24 3.31
C HIS A 124 8.84 -21.57 2.21
N PRO A 125 9.88 -20.80 2.58
CA PRO A 125 10.68 -20.03 1.62
C PRO A 125 11.38 -20.92 0.58
N GLU A 126 11.64 -22.18 0.89
CA GLU A 126 12.19 -23.18 -0.02
C GLU A 126 11.32 -23.41 -1.26
N GLN A 127 9.99 -23.26 -1.15
CA GLN A 127 9.05 -23.42 -2.27
C GLN A 127 9.18 -22.32 -3.33
N LEU A 128 9.91 -21.23 -3.03
CA LEU A 128 10.20 -20.20 -4.02
C LEU A 128 10.95 -20.77 -5.24
N GLN A 129 11.78 -21.80 -5.04
CA GLN A 129 12.50 -22.46 -6.13
C GLN A 129 11.56 -23.11 -7.14
N GLU A 130 10.45 -23.69 -6.70
CA GLU A 130 9.46 -24.29 -7.59
C GLU A 130 8.82 -23.25 -8.50
N LEU A 131 8.61 -22.02 -8.00
CA LEU A 131 8.11 -20.91 -8.82
C LEU A 131 9.17 -20.45 -9.83
N LEU A 132 10.44 -20.36 -9.43
CA LEU A 132 11.53 -19.94 -10.33
C LEU A 132 11.75 -20.95 -11.47
N MET A 133 11.56 -22.24 -11.19
CA MET A 133 11.63 -23.33 -12.17
C MET A 133 10.32 -23.52 -12.95
N SER A 134 9.26 -22.78 -12.62
CA SER A 134 7.97 -22.93 -13.26
C SER A 134 8.02 -22.45 -14.71
N PRO A 135 7.54 -23.27 -15.67
CA PRO A 135 7.59 -22.92 -17.08
C PRO A 135 6.58 -21.81 -17.44
N VAL A 136 5.68 -21.46 -16.52
CA VAL A 136 4.77 -20.30 -16.63
C VAL A 136 5.54 -18.97 -16.50
N ILE A 137 6.64 -18.96 -15.74
CA ILE A 137 7.41 -17.74 -15.43
C ILE A 137 8.65 -17.63 -16.35
N ASN A 138 9.22 -18.76 -16.78
CA ASN A 138 10.31 -18.82 -17.77
C ASN A 138 9.84 -19.48 -19.09
N PRO A 139 9.18 -18.73 -19.99
CA PRO A 139 8.70 -19.27 -21.26
C PRO A 139 9.83 -19.70 -22.22
N SER A 140 11.08 -19.28 -21.99
CA SER A 140 12.23 -19.61 -22.84
C SER A 140 12.65 -21.08 -22.80
N GLU A 141 12.26 -21.86 -21.78
CA GLU A 141 12.60 -23.29 -21.70
C GLU A 141 11.57 -24.21 -22.37
N GLN A 142 10.36 -23.72 -22.68
CA GLN A 142 9.33 -24.53 -23.35
C GLN A 142 9.59 -24.69 -24.85
N SER A 143 10.35 -23.79 -25.48
CA SER A 143 10.68 -23.85 -26.91
C SER A 143 11.79 -24.85 -27.25
N ALA A 144 12.53 -25.38 -26.27
CA ALA A 144 13.59 -26.36 -26.49
C ALA A 144 13.10 -27.82 -26.39
N ARG A 145 11.81 -28.05 -26.09
CA ARG A 145 11.23 -29.40 -25.91
C ARG A 145 10.20 -29.78 -26.97
N ARG A 146 10.04 -29.00 -28.04
CA ARG A 146 9.22 -29.38 -29.20
C ARG A 146 10.15 -29.56 -30.40
N VAL A 147 10.37 -30.84 -30.70
CA VAL A 147 10.81 -31.50 -31.96
C VAL A 147 11.37 -30.60 -33.05
#